data_AF-A0A6G1W2M0-F1
#
_entry.id   AF-A0A6G1W2M0-F1
#
_cell.length_a   1.000
_cell.length_b   1.000
_cell.length_c   1.000
_cell.angle_alpha   90.00
_cell.angle_beta   90.00
_cell.angle_gamma   90.00
#
_symmetry.space_group_name_H-M   'P 1'
#
loop_
_entity.id
_entity.type
_entity.pdbx_description
1 polymer ?
#
loop_
_entity_poly.entity_id
_entity_poly.type
_entity_poly.pdbx_seq_one_letter_code
_entity_poly.pdbx_strand_id
1 'polypeptide(L)'
;MHLIKNGADDLYSAVLHALPDAEREALGFPHPGQGSALKDRVRAQPLFPRTQVSQHLEQPVVALDFKSPMELTYGRVSYPLLGADAPDKSVSSIEALVHELYPSLNTLERARVMSSLPSTEVEAREVIAHRTREWHALRDDMELWTLNAPATNQRTGEMLSPNSIIARVQDRRAFSHELERAYRRQTAFDNHYADPARDGFELTFTRILIEDMPTINADFSHVTYLSLNGQGAITGINEFLQHFPGLRVLELRNFELDRLPDAVFTMQNLTELRLENSAITLTPESASGLAGLERLEYIDLDNNPLNITPDFSNMPNLNTVHLHNTELSVFPSTLLGLSELEIIDLSENLITHLPSELFEAPAYITSGLDLEDNPLSEDSLERVREYFAQTDIDMNIQLEDEDAIEQVVVSESEE
;
A
#
# COMPACT_ATOMS: atom_id res chain seq x y z
N MET A 1 23.87 57.72 13.62
CA MET A 1 25.08 56.97 13.23
C MET A 1 25.90 56.69 14.49
N HIS A 2 25.55 55.64 15.23
CA HIS A 2 26.44 55.02 16.20
C HIS A 2 26.63 53.57 15.74
N LEU A 3 27.79 53.32 15.14
CA LEU A 3 28.23 52.00 14.71
C LEU A 3 28.47 51.13 15.94
N ILE A 4 27.70 50.06 16.08
CA ILE A 4 27.97 48.97 17.02
C ILE A 4 29.16 48.20 16.45
N LYS A 5 30.35 48.48 16.99
CA LYS A 5 31.50 47.58 16.92
C LYS A 5 31.49 46.77 18.21
N ASN A 6 31.04 45.51 18.15
CA ASN A 6 31.50 44.38 18.96
C ASN A 6 30.93 43.08 18.36
N GLY A 7 31.73 42.01 18.40
CA GLY A 7 31.62 40.85 17.52
C GLY A 7 30.53 39.83 17.88
N ALA A 8 30.13 39.07 16.87
CA ALA A 8 29.39 37.80 16.92
C ALA A 8 28.34 37.66 18.05
N ASP A 9 27.48 38.66 18.20
CA ASP A 9 26.35 38.57 19.09
C ASP A 9 25.17 37.92 18.35
N ASP A 10 24.58 36.88 18.96
CA ASP A 10 23.44 36.19 18.39
C ASP A 10 22.21 37.13 18.27
N LEU A 11 21.19 36.71 17.52
CA LEU A 11 19.97 37.49 17.31
C LEU A 11 19.33 37.96 18.64
N TYR A 12 19.45 37.17 19.72
CA TYR A 12 18.84 37.45 21.02
C TYR A 12 19.61 38.53 21.78
N SER A 13 20.94 38.50 21.73
CA SER A 13 21.79 39.58 22.24
C SER A 13 21.53 40.89 21.48
N ALA A 14 21.38 40.82 20.15
CA ALA A 14 21.06 41.98 19.32
C ALA A 14 19.68 42.60 19.66
N VAL A 15 18.67 41.76 19.92
CA VAL A 15 17.34 42.22 20.37
C VAL A 15 17.42 42.90 21.72
N LEU A 16 18.13 42.34 22.70
CA LEU A 16 18.29 42.97 24.01
C LEU A 16 19.05 44.31 23.92
N HIS A 17 20.03 44.42 23.01
CA HIS A 17 20.71 45.69 22.75
C HIS A 17 19.82 46.76 22.09
N ALA A 18 18.83 46.34 21.30
CA ALA A 18 17.92 47.25 20.61
C ALA A 18 16.76 47.75 21.49
N LEU A 19 16.42 47.01 22.55
CA LEU A 19 15.32 47.36 23.45
C LEU A 19 15.72 48.46 24.45
N PRO A 20 14.84 49.45 24.71
CA PRO A 20 15.01 50.42 25.80
C PRO A 20 15.15 49.74 27.16
N ASP A 21 15.90 50.36 28.08
CA ASP A 21 16.21 49.76 29.39
C ASP A 21 14.94 49.39 30.19
N ALA A 22 13.89 50.21 30.11
CA ALA A 22 12.61 49.97 30.80
C ALA A 22 11.89 48.71 30.28
N GLU A 23 11.94 48.44 28.97
CA GLU A 23 11.32 47.26 28.36
C GLU A 23 12.15 46.00 28.61
N ARG A 24 13.48 46.15 28.64
CA ARG A 24 14.41 45.09 28.98
C ARG A 24 14.24 44.61 30.42
N GLU A 25 14.02 45.53 31.34
CA GLU A 25 13.73 45.26 32.74
C GLU A 25 12.36 44.58 32.91
N ALA A 26 11.34 45.02 32.16
CA ALA A 26 10.03 44.37 32.13
C ALA A 26 10.07 42.92 31.60
N LEU A 27 10.97 42.64 30.66
CA LEU A 27 11.22 41.28 30.14
C LEU A 27 12.08 40.41 31.09
N GLY A 28 12.58 40.97 32.20
CA GLY A 28 13.40 40.27 33.18
C GLY A 28 14.87 40.10 32.79
N PHE A 29 15.36 40.83 31.79
CA PHE A 29 16.73 40.73 31.29
C PHE A 29 17.43 42.10 31.29
N PRO A 30 17.80 42.67 32.46
CA PRO A 30 18.27 44.06 32.55
C PRO A 30 19.57 44.34 31.77
N HIS A 31 20.38 43.32 31.47
CA HIS A 31 21.68 43.46 30.81
C HIS A 31 21.67 42.91 29.38
N PRO A 32 22.18 43.67 28.39
CA PRO A 32 22.21 43.24 26.99
C PRO A 32 23.00 41.95 26.70
N GLY A 33 23.97 41.61 27.56
CA GLY A 33 24.77 40.38 27.45
C GLY A 33 24.04 39.09 27.87
N GLN A 34 22.74 39.15 28.16
CA GLN A 34 21.94 37.99 28.60
C GLN A 34 21.22 37.25 27.45
N GLY A 35 21.68 37.41 26.19
CA GLY A 35 21.04 36.83 25.00
C GLY A 35 20.83 35.31 25.06
N SER A 36 21.79 34.55 25.61
CA SER A 36 21.65 33.10 25.78
C SER A 36 20.49 32.73 26.71
N ALA A 37 20.26 33.48 27.78
CA ALA A 37 19.16 33.23 28.71
C ALA A 37 17.79 33.60 28.10
N LEU A 38 17.75 34.62 27.24
CA LEU A 38 16.56 34.94 26.45
C LEU A 38 16.25 33.82 25.45
N LYS A 39 17.28 33.28 24.77
CA LYS A 39 17.14 32.17 23.83
C LYS A 39 16.55 30.92 24.49
N ASP A 40 17.06 30.54 25.65
CA ASP A 40 16.55 29.38 26.38
C ASP A 40 15.11 29.60 26.86
N ARG A 41 14.77 30.83 27.26
CA ARG A 41 13.40 31.18 27.66
C ARG A 41 12.42 31.13 26.50
N VAL A 42 12.81 31.61 25.32
CA VAL A 42 11.97 31.53 24.10
C VAL A 42 11.78 30.08 23.66
N ARG A 43 12.82 29.24 23.76
CA ARG A 43 12.73 27.80 23.44
C ARG A 43 11.86 27.00 24.42
N ALA A 44 11.83 27.42 25.69
CA ALA A 44 11.00 26.79 26.71
C ALA A 44 9.52 27.21 26.65
N GLN A 45 9.16 28.22 25.84
CA GLN A 45 7.77 28.63 25.67
C GLN A 45 7.06 27.78 24.61
N PRO A 46 5.80 27.39 24.86
CA PRO A 46 4.99 26.73 23.82
C PRO A 46 4.82 27.67 22.63
N LEU A 47 4.89 27.13 21.42
CA LEU A 47 4.71 27.91 20.19
C LEU A 47 3.34 28.59 20.22
N PHE A 48 3.32 29.92 20.11
CA PHE A 48 2.09 30.69 20.10
C PHE A 48 1.22 30.31 18.89
N PRO A 49 -0.12 30.26 19.05
CA PRO A 49 -1.03 30.09 17.92
C PRO A 49 -0.73 31.13 16.84
N ARG A 50 -0.64 30.69 15.58
CA ARG A 50 -0.26 31.53 14.42
C ARG A 50 -1.14 32.78 14.28
N THR A 51 -2.40 32.69 14.70
CA THR A 51 -3.36 33.79 14.76
C THR A 51 -2.94 34.90 15.73
N GLN A 52 -2.45 34.56 16.92
CA GLN A 52 -1.98 35.56 17.90
C GLN A 52 -0.70 36.24 17.42
N VAL A 53 0.23 35.48 16.83
CA VAL A 53 1.49 36.03 16.29
C VAL A 53 1.23 36.99 15.13
N SER A 54 0.31 36.64 14.23
CA SER A 54 -0.06 37.51 13.08
C SER A 54 -0.67 38.84 13.51
N GLN A 55 -1.48 38.86 14.57
CA GLN A 55 -2.06 40.08 15.13
C GLN A 55 -0.99 41.02 15.71
N HIS A 56 0.06 40.46 16.29
CA HIS A 56 1.14 41.26 16.91
C HIS A 56 2.17 41.76 15.90
N LEU A 57 2.36 41.05 14.78
CA LEU A 57 3.32 41.42 13.74
C LEU A 57 2.74 42.37 12.68
N GLU A 58 1.47 42.76 12.81
CA GLU A 58 0.71 43.52 11.79
C GLU A 58 0.83 42.92 10.37
N GLN A 59 1.16 41.63 10.29
CA GLN A 59 1.26 40.93 9.03
C GLN A 59 -0.13 40.48 8.63
N PRO A 60 -0.54 40.68 7.37
CA PRO A 60 -1.77 40.06 6.90
C PRO A 60 -1.60 38.56 7.12
N VAL A 61 -2.55 37.95 7.82
CA VAL A 61 -2.73 36.51 7.72
C VAL A 61 -2.87 36.26 6.24
N VAL A 62 -1.85 35.67 5.61
CA VAL A 62 -2.03 35.08 4.29
C VAL A 62 -2.99 33.94 4.55
N ALA A 63 -4.28 34.26 4.47
CA ALA A 63 -5.27 33.29 4.12
C ALA A 63 -4.79 32.76 2.78
N LEU A 64 -4.17 31.59 2.77
CA LEU A 64 -4.39 30.71 1.64
C LEU A 64 -5.91 30.68 1.54
N ASP A 65 -6.47 31.30 0.49
CA ASP A 65 -7.90 31.33 0.18
C ASP A 65 -8.37 29.89 -0.12
N PHE A 66 -8.26 29.05 0.90
CA PHE A 66 -8.85 27.74 0.98
C PHE A 66 -10.18 27.99 1.68
N LYS A 67 -11.20 28.28 0.86
CA LYS A 67 -12.58 28.10 1.30
C LYS A 67 -12.78 26.60 1.49
N SER A 68 -12.51 26.12 2.70
CA SER A 68 -13.06 24.84 3.16
C SER A 68 -14.58 24.89 2.94
N PRO A 69 -15.22 23.88 2.34
CA PRO A 69 -16.68 23.85 2.22
C PRO A 69 -17.40 23.69 3.59
N MET A 70 -16.66 23.62 4.69
CA MET A 70 -17.22 23.57 6.04
C MET A 70 -17.44 24.98 6.63
N GLU A 71 -18.34 25.76 6.07
CA GLU A 71 -19.15 26.65 6.91
C GLU A 71 -20.60 26.55 6.44
N LEU A 72 -21.38 25.81 7.25
CA LEU A 72 -22.81 25.48 7.18
C LEU A 72 -23.11 24.03 6.79
N THR A 73 -22.96 23.10 7.74
CA THR A 73 -24.05 22.24 8.28
C THR A 73 -23.50 21.10 9.15
N TYR A 74 -22.94 21.43 10.32
CA TYR A 74 -23.03 20.50 11.46
C TYR A 74 -24.34 20.80 12.19
N GLY A 75 -25.22 19.80 12.29
CA GLY A 75 -26.33 19.82 13.24
C GLY A 75 -27.71 20.22 12.71
N ARG A 76 -28.20 19.58 11.65
CA ARG A 76 -29.65 19.25 11.56
C ARG A 76 -29.83 17.86 10.98
N VAL A 77 -30.12 16.92 11.87
CA VAL A 77 -31.00 15.81 11.55
C VAL A 77 -32.30 16.44 11.08
N SER A 78 -32.55 16.44 9.78
CA SER A 78 -33.80 16.98 9.22
C SER A 78 -34.89 15.92 9.33
N TYR A 79 -35.36 15.67 10.55
CA TYR A 79 -36.75 15.28 10.71
C TYR A 79 -37.59 16.54 10.45
N PRO A 80 -38.59 16.51 9.55
CA PRO A 80 -39.47 17.65 9.39
C PRO A 80 -40.29 17.80 10.67
N LEU A 81 -40.00 18.85 11.44
CA LEU A 81 -40.94 19.42 12.38
C LEU A 81 -42.19 19.81 11.57
N LEU A 82 -43.33 19.22 11.94
CA LEU A 82 -44.66 19.66 11.52
C LEU A 82 -44.76 21.19 11.68
N GLY A 83 -44.69 21.88 10.55
CA GLY A 83 -44.96 23.30 10.39
C GLY A 83 -45.57 23.46 9.02
N ALA A 84 -46.85 23.80 8.98
CA ALA A 84 -47.62 23.96 7.77
C ALA A 84 -46.96 24.97 6.80
N ASP A 85 -47.07 24.67 5.51
CA ASP A 85 -46.87 25.58 4.38
C ASP A 85 -45.44 25.84 3.87
N ALA A 86 -44.68 24.76 3.60
CA ALA A 86 -43.59 24.80 2.61
C ALA A 86 -43.95 23.90 1.41
N PRO A 87 -43.74 24.36 0.16
CA PRO A 87 -44.07 23.58 -1.02
C PRO A 87 -43.21 22.32 -1.05
N ASP A 88 -43.91 21.19 -1.19
CA ASP A 88 -43.48 19.81 -1.16
C ASP A 88 -42.23 19.58 -2.03
N LYS A 89 -41.02 19.71 -1.45
CA LYS A 89 -39.83 19.05 -1.98
C LYS A 89 -40.03 17.58 -1.69
N SER A 90 -40.65 16.90 -2.66
CA SER A 90 -40.83 15.45 -2.73
C SER A 90 -39.70 14.74 -2.00
N VAL A 91 -40.04 13.89 -1.04
CA VAL A 91 -39.14 12.91 -0.43
C VAL A 91 -38.21 12.39 -1.52
N SER A 92 -36.90 12.67 -1.42
CA SER A 92 -35.93 12.21 -2.44
C SER A 92 -36.12 10.72 -2.61
N SER A 93 -36.47 10.30 -3.84
CA SER A 93 -36.63 8.89 -4.17
C SER A 93 -35.37 8.11 -3.80
N ILE A 94 -35.49 6.83 -3.44
CA ILE A 94 -34.33 5.96 -3.19
C ILE A 94 -33.34 6.02 -4.36
N GLU A 95 -33.86 6.05 -5.59
CA GLU A 95 -33.04 6.16 -6.80
C GLU A 95 -32.21 7.46 -6.83
N ALA A 96 -32.77 8.59 -6.39
CA ALA A 96 -32.03 9.84 -6.28
C ALA A 96 -30.93 9.78 -5.21
N LEU A 97 -31.18 9.13 -4.07
CA LEU A 97 -30.18 8.92 -3.02
C LEU A 97 -29.05 8.00 -3.49
N VAL A 98 -29.36 6.95 -4.25
CA VAL A 98 -28.36 6.06 -4.86
C VAL A 98 -27.53 6.83 -5.89
N HIS A 99 -28.15 7.67 -6.71
CA HIS A 99 -27.45 8.50 -7.69
C HIS A 99 -26.53 9.54 -7.02
N GLU A 100 -26.92 10.11 -5.88
CA GLU A 100 -26.07 11.04 -5.12
C GLU A 100 -24.79 10.34 -4.62
N LEU A 101 -24.94 9.13 -4.07
CA LEU A 101 -23.82 8.35 -3.55
C LEU A 101 -22.92 7.83 -4.69
N TYR A 102 -23.52 7.32 -5.76
CA TYR A 102 -22.83 6.69 -6.90
C TYR A 102 -23.21 7.33 -8.25
N PRO A 103 -22.70 8.53 -8.54
CA PRO A 103 -23.12 9.29 -9.73
C PRO A 103 -22.58 8.73 -11.05
N SER A 104 -21.53 7.90 -11.00
CA SER A 104 -20.91 7.28 -12.18
C SER A 104 -21.64 6.05 -12.69
N LEU A 105 -22.52 5.45 -11.90
CA LEU A 105 -23.16 4.18 -12.26
C LEU A 105 -24.14 4.36 -13.42
N ASN A 106 -24.08 3.46 -14.39
CA ASN A 106 -25.02 3.40 -15.49
C ASN A 106 -26.39 2.84 -15.05
N THR A 107 -27.39 2.89 -15.93
CA THR A 107 -28.77 2.47 -15.59
C THR A 107 -28.87 1.01 -15.14
N LEU A 108 -28.06 0.11 -15.73
CA LEU A 108 -28.07 -1.32 -15.39
C LEU A 108 -27.40 -1.57 -14.03
N GLU A 109 -26.26 -0.92 -13.78
CA GLU A 109 -25.54 -1.00 -12.50
C GLU A 109 -26.36 -0.40 -11.35
N ARG A 110 -27.04 0.73 -11.58
CA ARG A 110 -27.98 1.28 -10.60
C ARG A 110 -29.12 0.32 -10.32
N ALA A 111 -29.68 -0.33 -11.36
CA ALA A 111 -30.70 -1.35 -11.15
C ALA A 111 -30.17 -2.54 -10.33
N ARG A 112 -28.90 -2.95 -10.53
CA ARG A 112 -28.22 -3.97 -9.71
C ARG A 112 -28.10 -3.53 -8.25
N VAL A 113 -27.60 -2.31 -7.99
CA VAL A 113 -27.53 -1.75 -6.63
C VAL A 113 -28.92 -1.68 -6.00
N MET A 114 -29.93 -1.21 -6.73
CA MET A 114 -31.31 -1.16 -6.26
C MET A 114 -31.87 -2.55 -5.96
N SER A 115 -31.52 -3.57 -6.76
CA SER A 115 -31.94 -4.96 -6.53
C SER A 115 -31.24 -5.60 -5.33
N SER A 116 -30.07 -5.10 -4.92
CA SER A 116 -29.36 -5.54 -3.72
C SER A 116 -29.92 -4.95 -2.41
N LEU A 117 -30.74 -3.89 -2.51
CA LEU A 117 -31.34 -3.28 -1.33
C LEU A 117 -32.51 -4.12 -0.80
N PRO A 118 -32.81 -4.04 0.50
CA PRO A 118 -33.99 -4.67 1.09
C PRO A 118 -35.28 -4.34 0.34
N SER A 119 -36.22 -5.27 0.34
CA SER A 119 -37.52 -5.09 -0.34
C SER A 119 -38.38 -3.99 0.28
N THR A 120 -38.12 -3.63 1.53
CA THR A 120 -38.82 -2.56 2.25
C THR A 120 -38.16 -1.21 1.99
N GLU A 121 -38.94 -0.20 1.58
CA GLU A 121 -38.43 1.16 1.32
C GLU A 121 -37.72 1.78 2.53
N VAL A 122 -38.21 1.53 3.75
CA VAL A 122 -37.61 2.06 4.99
C VAL A 122 -36.21 1.49 5.21
N GLU A 123 -36.06 0.17 5.11
CA GLU A 123 -34.79 -0.53 5.29
C GLU A 123 -33.78 -0.14 4.20
N ALA A 124 -34.23 -0.04 2.94
CA ALA A 124 -33.39 0.42 1.83
C ALA A 124 -32.85 1.85 2.05
N ARG A 125 -33.68 2.75 2.59
CA ARG A 125 -33.23 4.11 2.94
C ARG A 125 -32.25 4.13 4.10
N GLU A 126 -32.43 3.27 5.10
CA GLU A 126 -31.47 3.15 6.20
C GLU A 126 -30.10 2.66 5.72
N VAL A 127 -30.06 1.69 4.80
CA VAL A 127 -28.81 1.20 4.19
C VAL A 127 -28.10 2.32 3.44
N ILE A 128 -28.79 3.07 2.59
CA ILE A 128 -28.17 4.20 1.86
C ILE A 128 -27.73 5.31 2.81
N ALA A 129 -28.52 5.61 3.83
CA ALA A 129 -28.15 6.60 4.84
C ALA A 129 -26.92 6.16 5.65
N HIS A 130 -26.77 4.86 5.93
CA HIS A 130 -25.59 4.30 6.56
C HIS A 130 -24.35 4.46 5.67
N ARG A 131 -24.42 4.04 4.40
CA ARG A 131 -23.32 4.21 3.43
C ARG A 131 -22.96 5.69 3.20
N THR A 132 -23.95 6.58 3.23
CA THR A 132 -23.69 8.03 3.14
C THR A 132 -22.90 8.54 4.35
N ARG A 133 -23.24 8.07 5.57
CA ARG A 133 -22.47 8.42 6.78
C ARG A 133 -21.06 7.84 6.74
N GLU A 134 -20.91 6.60 6.27
CA GLU A 134 -19.62 5.96 6.09
C GLU A 134 -18.73 6.72 5.09
N TRP A 135 -19.27 7.12 3.93
CA TRP A 135 -18.58 7.98 2.98
C TRP A 135 -18.12 9.31 3.59
N HIS A 136 -18.97 9.96 4.39
CA HIS A 136 -18.59 11.19 5.09
C HIS A 136 -17.48 10.95 6.11
N ALA A 137 -17.55 9.86 6.87
CA ALA A 137 -16.49 9.48 7.82
C ALA A 137 -15.16 9.24 7.10
N LEU A 138 -15.17 8.50 5.98
CA LEU A 138 -13.99 8.31 5.13
C LEU A 138 -13.38 9.65 4.70
N ARG A 139 -14.22 10.59 4.25
CA ARG A 139 -13.75 11.90 3.81
C ARG A 139 -13.11 12.70 4.95
N ASP A 140 -13.71 12.65 6.14
CA ASP A 140 -13.17 13.33 7.33
C ASP A 140 -11.85 12.68 7.79
N ASP A 141 -11.76 11.34 7.77
CA ASP A 141 -10.54 10.58 8.04
C ASP A 141 -9.40 10.95 7.07
N MET A 142 -9.73 11.07 5.78
CA MET A 142 -8.81 11.47 4.71
C MET A 142 -8.31 12.92 4.86
N GLU A 143 -9.20 13.83 5.24
CA GLU A 143 -8.83 15.22 5.50
C GLU A 143 -7.85 15.29 6.68
N LEU A 144 -8.14 14.57 7.76
CA LEU A 144 -7.26 14.50 8.92
C LEU A 144 -5.89 13.91 8.56
N TRP A 145 -5.84 12.81 7.82
CA TRP A 145 -4.59 12.17 7.40
C TRP A 145 -3.76 13.06 6.46
N THR A 146 -4.42 13.80 5.57
CA THR A 146 -3.75 14.76 4.67
C THR A 146 -3.15 15.94 5.44
N LEU A 147 -3.87 16.46 6.43
CA LEU A 147 -3.43 17.59 7.25
C LEU A 147 -2.31 17.22 8.23
N ASN A 148 -2.29 15.98 8.72
CA ASN A 148 -1.31 15.46 9.67
C ASN A 148 -0.06 14.86 8.99
N ALA A 149 0.29 15.32 7.79
CA ALA A 149 1.51 14.87 7.10
C ALA A 149 2.76 15.14 7.98
N PRO A 150 3.60 14.13 8.29
CA PRO A 150 4.77 14.30 9.14
C PRO A 150 5.72 15.37 8.60
N ALA A 151 6.23 16.30 9.43
CA ALA A 151 7.17 17.32 8.93
C ALA A 151 8.62 16.82 8.83
N THR A 152 8.87 15.58 9.23
CA THR A 152 10.20 14.97 9.35
C THR A 152 10.27 13.70 8.52
N ASN A 153 11.43 13.43 7.94
CA ASN A 153 11.71 12.15 7.31
C ASN A 153 11.82 11.08 8.40
N GLN A 154 11.00 10.03 8.35
CA GLN A 154 11.03 8.98 9.38
C GLN A 154 12.36 8.20 9.44
N ARG A 155 13.08 8.08 8.31
CA ARG A 155 14.35 7.35 8.23
C ARG A 155 15.53 8.15 8.79
N THR A 156 15.59 9.44 8.49
CA THR A 156 16.73 10.30 8.90
C THR A 156 16.44 11.13 10.15
N GLY A 157 15.16 11.29 10.53
CA GLY A 157 14.72 12.20 11.58
C GLY A 157 14.85 13.68 11.21
N GLU A 158 15.31 14.00 9.99
CA GLU A 158 15.54 15.36 9.57
C GLU A 158 14.25 16.07 9.17
N MET A 159 14.19 17.37 9.45
CA MET A 159 13.06 18.20 9.05
C MET A 159 13.07 18.40 7.54
N LEU A 160 11.92 18.16 6.92
CA LEU A 160 11.77 18.24 5.49
C LEU A 160 11.69 19.70 5.02
N SER A 161 12.15 19.93 3.79
CA SER A 161 12.02 21.24 3.17
C SER A 161 10.55 21.62 3.01
N PRO A 162 10.19 22.93 3.02
CA PRO A 162 8.82 23.36 2.79
C PRO A 162 8.22 22.79 1.49
N ASN A 163 9.01 22.68 0.43
CA ASN A 163 8.56 22.11 -0.85
C ASN A 163 8.27 20.60 -0.74
N SER A 164 9.09 19.86 0.00
CA SER A 164 8.88 18.43 0.25
C SER A 164 7.64 18.17 1.09
N ILE A 165 7.33 19.05 2.05
CA ILE A 165 6.09 18.97 2.84
C ILE A 165 4.88 19.23 1.94
N ILE A 166 4.93 20.24 1.07
CA ILE A 166 3.85 20.54 0.13
C ILE A 166 3.60 19.37 -0.84
N ALA A 167 4.67 18.82 -1.43
CA ALA A 167 4.56 17.66 -2.32
C ALA A 167 3.90 16.48 -1.60
N ARG A 168 4.30 16.19 -0.37
CA ARG A 168 3.70 15.12 0.44
C ARG A 168 2.22 15.34 0.70
N VAL A 169 1.82 16.54 1.08
CA VAL A 169 0.39 16.86 1.28
C VAL A 169 -0.39 16.71 -0.03
N GLN A 170 0.22 17.03 -1.18
CA GLN A 170 -0.40 16.82 -2.50
C GLN A 170 -0.56 15.34 -2.82
N ASP A 171 0.44 14.50 -2.55
CA ASP A 171 0.37 13.06 -2.81
C ASP A 171 -0.66 12.39 -1.90
N ARG A 172 -0.71 12.77 -0.61
CA ARG A 172 -1.78 12.33 0.31
C ARG A 172 -3.16 12.75 -0.18
N ARG A 173 -3.33 14.01 -0.58
CA ARG A 173 -4.60 14.49 -1.13
C ARG A 173 -5.00 13.71 -2.40
N ALA A 174 -4.05 13.38 -3.27
CA ALA A 174 -4.31 12.58 -4.45
C ALA A 174 -4.76 11.16 -4.06
N PHE A 175 -4.10 10.52 -3.10
CA PHE A 175 -4.51 9.20 -2.61
C PHE A 175 -5.89 9.22 -1.97
N SER A 176 -6.17 10.21 -1.12
CA SER A 176 -7.48 10.43 -0.51
C SER A 176 -8.58 10.58 -1.57
N HIS A 177 -8.29 11.29 -2.66
CA HIS A 177 -9.24 11.42 -3.77
C HIS A 177 -9.49 10.09 -4.48
N GLU A 178 -8.46 9.28 -4.72
CA GLU A 178 -8.62 7.95 -5.31
C GLU A 178 -9.41 6.99 -4.41
N LEU A 179 -9.19 7.02 -3.10
CA LEU A 179 -10.00 6.27 -2.14
C LEU A 179 -11.48 6.69 -2.18
N GLU A 180 -11.76 7.99 -2.24
CA GLU A 180 -13.13 8.49 -2.38
C GLU A 180 -13.77 8.03 -3.69
N ARG A 181 -13.03 8.10 -4.80
CA ARG A 181 -13.48 7.61 -6.10
C ARG A 181 -13.77 6.11 -6.08
N ALA A 182 -12.90 5.31 -5.46
CA ALA A 182 -13.09 3.87 -5.32
C ALA A 182 -14.32 3.55 -4.46
N TYR A 183 -14.50 4.23 -3.32
CA TYR A 183 -15.69 4.07 -2.48
C TYR A 183 -16.97 4.36 -3.28
N ARG A 184 -16.95 5.42 -4.09
CA ARG A 184 -18.08 5.83 -4.94
C ARG A 184 -18.19 5.07 -6.26
N ARG A 185 -17.40 4.02 -6.48
CA ARG A 185 -17.44 3.20 -7.70
C ARG A 185 -17.21 4.02 -8.97
N GLN A 186 -16.25 4.94 -8.90
CA GLN A 186 -15.83 5.84 -9.98
C GLN A 186 -14.46 5.44 -10.56
N THR A 187 -13.91 4.32 -10.09
CA THR A 187 -12.71 3.69 -10.63
C THR A 187 -13.08 2.68 -11.71
N ALA A 188 -12.07 2.13 -12.40
CA ALA A 188 -12.29 1.13 -13.41
C ALA A 188 -12.89 -0.15 -12.81
N PHE A 189 -13.60 -0.89 -13.65
CA PHE A 189 -14.05 -2.24 -13.30
C PHE A 189 -12.86 -3.19 -13.41
N ASP A 190 -12.74 -4.06 -12.42
CA ASP A 190 -11.81 -5.17 -12.47
C ASP A 190 -12.32 -6.20 -13.50
N ASN A 191 -11.70 -6.18 -14.67
CA ASN A 191 -11.97 -7.09 -15.78
C ASN A 191 -11.00 -8.28 -15.82
N HIS A 192 -10.22 -8.48 -14.75
CA HIS A 192 -9.17 -9.50 -14.69
C HIS A 192 -9.72 -10.90 -14.96
N TYR A 193 -10.95 -11.18 -14.52
CA TYR A 193 -11.73 -12.31 -15.01
C TYR A 193 -12.90 -11.81 -15.85
N ALA A 194 -13.03 -12.32 -17.07
CA ALA A 194 -14.08 -11.97 -18.03
C ALA A 194 -15.51 -12.42 -17.62
N ASP A 195 -15.78 -12.65 -16.33
CA ASP A 195 -17.09 -12.97 -15.77
C ASP A 195 -17.83 -11.68 -15.33
N PRO A 196 -18.83 -11.21 -16.09
CA PRO A 196 -19.60 -9.99 -15.80
C PRO A 196 -20.58 -10.15 -14.62
N ALA A 197 -20.58 -11.30 -13.93
CA ALA A 197 -21.32 -11.53 -12.69
C ALA A 197 -20.45 -11.30 -11.43
N ARG A 198 -19.14 -11.12 -11.59
CA ARG A 198 -18.14 -10.90 -10.52
C ARG A 198 -17.58 -9.48 -10.57
N ASP A 199 -18.48 -8.50 -10.63
CA ASP A 199 -18.15 -7.08 -10.78
C ASP A 199 -17.45 -6.54 -9.51
N GLY A 200 -16.13 -6.41 -9.59
CA GLY A 200 -15.36 -5.66 -8.63
C GLY A 200 -14.80 -4.37 -9.22
N PHE A 201 -14.28 -3.51 -8.37
CA PHE A 201 -13.63 -2.26 -8.76
C PHE A 201 -12.13 -2.31 -8.49
N GLU A 202 -11.38 -1.60 -9.32
CA GLU A 202 -9.94 -1.41 -9.15
C GLU A 202 -9.67 -0.19 -8.26
N LEU A 203 -8.65 -0.28 -7.41
CA LEU A 203 -8.03 0.84 -6.73
C LEU A 203 -6.54 0.83 -7.07
N THR A 204 -6.15 1.64 -8.05
CA THR A 204 -4.77 1.76 -8.51
C THR A 204 -4.24 3.15 -8.23
N PHE A 205 -3.13 3.23 -7.49
CA PHE A 205 -2.47 4.49 -7.17
C PHE A 205 -1.03 4.48 -7.65
N THR A 206 -0.75 5.28 -8.69
CA THR A 206 0.54 5.27 -9.39
C THR A 206 1.61 6.14 -8.73
N ARG A 207 1.24 7.01 -7.79
CA ARG A 207 2.20 7.86 -7.07
C ARG A 207 2.78 7.08 -5.89
N ILE A 208 3.95 7.53 -5.44
CA ILE A 208 4.69 6.88 -4.36
C ILE A 208 4.06 7.24 -3.01
N LEU A 209 3.66 6.21 -2.26
CA LEU A 209 3.25 6.31 -0.86
C LEU A 209 4.45 6.10 0.07
N ILE A 210 4.55 6.91 1.11
CA ILE A 210 5.63 6.83 2.10
C ILE A 210 5.08 6.99 3.52
N GLU A 211 5.80 6.39 4.49
CA GLU A 211 5.65 6.58 5.93
C GLU A 211 4.42 5.90 6.57
N ASP A 212 3.20 6.35 6.25
CA ASP A 212 1.98 5.86 6.90
C ASP A 212 0.80 5.77 5.93
N MET A 213 0.03 4.70 6.10
CA MET A 213 -1.28 4.52 5.50
C MET A 213 -2.35 5.24 6.33
N PRO A 214 -3.43 5.74 5.70
CA PRO A 214 -4.53 6.32 6.44
C PRO A 214 -5.28 5.26 7.25
N THR A 215 -5.73 5.63 8.45
CA THR A 215 -6.77 4.89 9.15
C THR A 215 -8.10 5.17 8.48
N ILE A 216 -8.77 4.12 7.98
CA ILE A 216 -10.06 4.24 7.29
C ILE A 216 -11.16 3.56 8.10
N ASN A 217 -12.33 4.17 8.15
CA ASN A 217 -13.54 3.59 8.75
C ASN A 217 -14.62 3.38 7.68
N ALA A 218 -14.27 2.68 6.60
CA ALA A 218 -15.19 2.37 5.51
C ALA A 218 -14.97 0.95 4.98
N ASP A 219 -16.05 0.33 4.49
CA ASP A 219 -16.02 -0.96 3.81
C ASP A 219 -15.66 -0.81 2.32
N PHE A 220 -14.58 -1.49 1.91
CA PHE A 220 -14.14 -1.61 0.52
C PHE A 220 -14.31 -3.03 -0.02
N SER A 221 -15.28 -3.79 0.49
CA SER A 221 -15.62 -5.15 0.00
C SER A 221 -15.93 -5.24 -1.49
N HIS A 222 -16.29 -4.13 -2.16
CA HIS A 222 -16.49 -4.07 -3.61
C HIS A 222 -15.20 -3.85 -4.41
N VAL A 223 -14.07 -3.54 -3.76
CA VAL A 223 -12.76 -3.43 -4.42
C VAL A 223 -12.13 -4.81 -4.46
N THR A 224 -11.76 -5.25 -5.66
CA THR A 224 -11.23 -6.59 -5.91
C THR A 224 -9.81 -6.56 -6.46
N TYR A 225 -9.34 -5.38 -6.91
CA TYR A 225 -7.98 -5.18 -7.38
C TYR A 225 -7.39 -3.98 -6.65
N LEU A 226 -6.26 -4.17 -5.98
CA LEU A 226 -5.52 -3.11 -5.30
C LEU A 226 -4.08 -3.09 -5.79
N SER A 227 -3.66 -1.97 -6.37
CA SER A 227 -2.26 -1.75 -6.78
C SER A 227 -1.75 -0.44 -6.20
N LEU A 228 -0.75 -0.56 -5.33
CA LEU A 228 -0.11 0.55 -4.65
C LEU A 228 1.40 0.53 -4.89
N ASN A 229 1.98 1.71 -5.06
CA ASN A 229 3.42 1.88 -5.17
C ASN A 229 3.96 2.65 -3.96
N GLY A 230 4.98 2.10 -3.34
CA GLY A 230 5.60 2.57 -2.11
C GLY A 230 7.01 3.10 -2.31
N GLN A 231 7.55 3.63 -1.23
CA GLN A 231 8.99 3.75 -1.06
C GLN A 231 9.37 3.63 0.41
N GLY A 232 10.16 2.62 0.73
CA GLY A 232 10.67 2.37 2.08
C GLY A 232 9.61 1.83 3.03
N ALA A 233 9.93 1.85 4.32
CA ALA A 233 9.04 1.36 5.36
C ALA A 233 7.70 2.13 5.41
N ILE A 234 6.60 1.39 5.54
CA ILE A 234 5.26 1.96 5.70
C ILE A 234 4.53 1.39 6.92
N THR A 235 3.97 2.29 7.72
CA THR A 235 3.18 1.95 8.90
C THR A 235 1.69 1.89 8.57
N GLY A 236 0.94 1.01 9.23
CA GLY A 236 -0.52 0.93 9.07
C GLY A 236 -1.03 0.16 7.84
N ILE A 237 -0.14 -0.42 7.02
CA ILE A 237 -0.54 -1.18 5.81
C ILE A 237 -1.37 -2.41 6.15
N ASN A 238 -1.07 -3.11 7.26
CA ASN A 238 -1.82 -4.26 7.70
C ASN A 238 -3.28 -3.89 8.04
N GLU A 239 -3.46 -2.86 8.87
CA GLU A 239 -4.78 -2.37 9.26
C GLU A 239 -5.55 -1.85 8.05
N PHE A 240 -4.88 -1.14 7.15
CA PHE A 240 -5.49 -0.65 5.91
C PHE A 240 -6.02 -1.80 5.05
N LEU A 241 -5.24 -2.86 4.85
CA LEU A 241 -5.63 -4.02 4.02
C LEU A 241 -6.83 -4.79 4.59
N GLN A 242 -7.10 -4.73 5.90
CA GLN A 242 -8.27 -5.40 6.51
C GLN A 242 -9.62 -4.88 5.98
N HIS A 243 -9.64 -3.68 5.41
CA HIS A 243 -10.85 -3.08 4.84
C HIS A 243 -11.17 -3.57 3.42
N PHE A 244 -10.33 -4.42 2.84
CA PHE A 244 -10.46 -4.95 1.48
C PHE A 244 -10.66 -6.47 1.47
N PRO A 245 -11.71 -7.01 2.13
CA PRO A 245 -11.92 -8.47 2.22
C PRO A 245 -12.29 -9.12 0.88
N GLY A 246 -12.65 -8.32 -0.13
CA GLY A 246 -13.04 -8.76 -1.47
C GLY A 246 -11.90 -8.95 -2.45
N LEU A 247 -10.64 -8.72 -2.05
CA LEU A 247 -9.50 -8.72 -2.97
C LEU A 247 -9.31 -10.05 -3.70
N ARG A 248 -9.07 -9.93 -5.01
CA ARG A 248 -8.61 -10.96 -5.94
C ARG A 248 -7.17 -10.71 -6.35
N VAL A 249 -6.83 -9.45 -6.62
CA VAL A 249 -5.47 -9.05 -6.96
C VAL A 249 -4.95 -8.07 -5.91
N LEU A 250 -3.83 -8.40 -5.29
CA LEU A 250 -3.09 -7.52 -4.41
C LEU A 250 -1.69 -7.31 -4.97
N GLU A 251 -1.38 -6.05 -5.26
CA GLU A 251 -0.08 -5.63 -5.73
C GLU A 251 0.45 -4.49 -4.87
N LEU A 252 1.55 -4.74 -4.16
CA LEU A 252 2.27 -3.73 -3.39
C LEU A 252 3.71 -3.71 -3.90
N ARG A 253 4.07 -2.63 -4.60
CA ARG A 253 5.42 -2.47 -5.17
C ARG A 253 6.27 -1.57 -4.29
N ASN A 254 7.55 -1.91 -4.09
CA ASN A 254 8.55 -1.05 -3.47
C ASN A 254 8.24 -0.59 -2.03
N PHE A 255 7.49 -1.38 -1.26
CA PHE A 255 7.30 -1.15 0.17
C PHE A 255 8.25 -2.01 0.96
N GLU A 256 9.05 -1.45 1.87
CA GLU A 256 9.81 -2.26 2.83
C GLU A 256 8.84 -2.75 3.92
N LEU A 257 8.27 -3.94 3.74
CA LEU A 257 7.25 -4.50 4.63
C LEU A 257 7.85 -5.26 5.82
N ASP A 258 9.11 -5.71 5.70
CA ASP A 258 9.85 -6.62 6.60
C ASP A 258 9.21 -8.02 6.78
N ARG A 259 7.88 -8.09 6.77
CA ARG A 259 7.06 -9.28 6.91
C ARG A 259 5.79 -9.14 6.09
N LEU A 260 5.18 -10.27 5.73
CA LEU A 260 3.89 -10.27 5.07
C LEU A 260 2.79 -9.72 6.01
N PRO A 261 1.89 -8.81 5.57
CA PRO A 261 0.80 -8.33 6.40
C PRO A 261 -0.21 -9.44 6.73
N ASP A 262 -0.58 -9.59 8.01
CA ASP A 262 -1.50 -10.63 8.48
C ASP A 262 -2.87 -10.59 7.78
N ALA A 263 -3.30 -9.39 7.34
CA ALA A 263 -4.52 -9.20 6.56
C ALA A 263 -4.57 -10.09 5.30
N VAL A 264 -3.42 -10.34 4.66
CA VAL A 264 -3.33 -11.14 3.43
C VAL A 264 -3.83 -12.57 3.66
N PHE A 265 -3.57 -13.16 4.83
CA PHE A 265 -3.99 -14.53 5.16
C PHE A 265 -5.53 -14.69 5.24
N THR A 266 -6.26 -13.58 5.36
CA THR A 266 -7.73 -13.57 5.41
C THR A 266 -8.39 -13.36 4.06
N MET A 267 -7.60 -13.06 3.01
CA MET A 267 -8.10 -12.77 1.65
C MET A 267 -8.39 -14.05 0.87
N GLN A 268 -9.45 -14.76 1.25
CA GLN A 268 -9.80 -16.07 0.68
C GLN A 268 -10.22 -16.03 -0.80
N ASN A 269 -10.42 -14.84 -1.38
CA ASN A 269 -10.72 -14.65 -2.79
C ASN A 269 -9.48 -14.28 -3.62
N LEU A 270 -8.30 -14.19 -3.00
CA LEU A 270 -7.06 -13.78 -3.65
C LEU A 270 -6.64 -14.82 -4.69
N THR A 271 -6.42 -14.36 -5.91
CA THR A 271 -5.95 -15.14 -7.06
C THR A 271 -4.56 -14.68 -7.52
N GLU A 272 -4.23 -13.40 -7.35
CA GLU A 272 -2.89 -12.88 -7.64
C GLU A 272 -2.31 -12.12 -6.44
N LEU A 273 -1.09 -12.49 -6.05
CA LEU A 273 -0.30 -11.78 -5.04
C LEU A 273 1.03 -11.32 -5.63
N ARG A 274 1.26 -10.01 -5.68
CA ARG A 274 2.51 -9.38 -6.15
C ARG A 274 3.12 -8.53 -5.05
N LEU A 275 4.22 -8.99 -4.46
CA LEU A 275 4.97 -8.30 -3.41
C LEU A 275 6.48 -8.29 -3.71
N GLU A 276 6.86 -8.08 -4.96
CA GLU A 276 8.26 -7.96 -5.37
C GLU A 276 8.99 -6.87 -4.57
N ASN A 277 10.27 -7.12 -4.25
CA ASN A 277 11.20 -6.13 -3.70
C ASN A 277 10.63 -5.43 -2.45
N SER A 278 10.15 -6.23 -1.51
CA SER A 278 9.46 -5.75 -0.30
C SER A 278 10.16 -6.09 1.01
N ALA A 279 11.40 -6.60 0.94
CA ALA A 279 12.21 -7.03 2.08
C ALA A 279 11.48 -8.03 3.01
N ILE A 280 10.60 -8.86 2.47
CA ILE A 280 9.79 -9.81 3.24
C ILE A 280 10.63 -11.01 3.66
N THR A 281 10.56 -11.36 4.94
CA THR A 281 10.98 -12.67 5.44
C THR A 281 9.77 -13.48 5.89
N LEU A 282 9.80 -14.80 5.65
CA LEU A 282 8.77 -15.72 6.10
C LEU A 282 9.18 -16.43 7.39
N THR A 283 8.27 -16.42 8.37
CA THR A 283 8.25 -17.36 9.50
C THR A 283 7.37 -18.56 9.17
N PRO A 284 7.50 -19.70 9.89
CA PRO A 284 6.61 -20.86 9.71
C PRO A 284 5.11 -20.51 9.81
N GLU A 285 4.75 -19.57 10.67
CA GLU A 285 3.38 -19.10 10.82
C GLU A 285 2.91 -18.35 9.58
N SER A 286 3.72 -17.42 9.05
CA SER A 286 3.37 -16.69 7.82
C SER A 286 3.37 -17.58 6.57
N ALA A 287 4.26 -18.56 6.49
CA ALA A 287 4.28 -19.56 5.42
C ALA A 287 3.01 -20.44 5.47
N SER A 288 2.57 -20.85 6.67
CA SER A 288 1.30 -21.55 6.85
C SER A 288 0.09 -20.67 6.53
N GLY A 289 0.17 -19.36 6.79
CA GLY A 289 -0.88 -18.41 6.43
C GLY A 289 -1.05 -18.27 4.92
N LEU A 290 0.08 -18.15 4.19
CA LEU A 290 0.09 -18.15 2.72
C LEU A 290 -0.45 -19.47 2.15
N ALA A 291 -0.06 -20.62 2.72
CA ALA A 291 -0.52 -21.94 2.31
C ALA A 291 -2.06 -22.12 2.43
N GLY A 292 -2.75 -21.26 3.19
CA GLY A 292 -4.20 -21.24 3.31
C GLY A 292 -4.93 -20.46 2.20
N LEU A 293 -4.22 -19.90 1.22
CA LEU A 293 -4.79 -19.14 0.10
C LEU A 293 -5.06 -20.06 -1.09
N GLU A 294 -6.10 -20.89 -0.96
CA GLU A 294 -6.42 -21.99 -1.90
C GLU A 294 -6.78 -21.55 -3.33
N ARG A 295 -7.04 -20.25 -3.54
CA ARG A 295 -7.45 -19.69 -4.82
C ARG A 295 -6.33 -19.00 -5.58
N LEU A 296 -5.10 -18.98 -5.05
CA LEU A 296 -3.97 -18.39 -5.74
C LEU A 296 -3.71 -19.10 -7.07
N GLU A 297 -3.56 -18.27 -8.11
CA GLU A 297 -3.22 -18.62 -9.49
C GLU A 297 -1.84 -18.05 -9.84
N TYR A 298 -1.49 -16.89 -9.30
CA TYR A 298 -0.22 -16.20 -9.52
C TYR A 298 0.38 -15.73 -8.19
N ILE A 299 1.64 -16.07 -7.94
CA ILE A 299 2.40 -15.53 -6.81
C ILE A 299 3.76 -14.99 -7.28
N ASP A 300 4.06 -13.77 -6.86
CA ASP A 300 5.32 -13.10 -7.11
C ASP A 300 5.83 -12.48 -5.81
N LEU A 301 6.92 -13.06 -5.34
CA LEU A 301 7.67 -12.64 -4.16
C LEU A 301 9.14 -12.42 -4.52
N ASP A 302 9.45 -12.09 -5.78
CA ASP A 302 10.81 -11.88 -6.25
C ASP A 302 11.54 -10.85 -5.40
N ASN A 303 12.86 -11.02 -5.27
CA ASN A 303 13.73 -10.08 -4.55
C ASN A 303 13.31 -9.87 -3.07
N ASN A 304 12.91 -10.94 -2.38
CA ASN A 304 12.61 -10.92 -0.95
C ASN A 304 13.43 -11.99 -0.21
N PRO A 305 14.04 -11.71 0.95
CA PRO A 305 14.81 -12.70 1.71
C PRO A 305 13.90 -13.69 2.46
N LEU A 306 13.19 -14.54 1.72
CA LEU A 306 12.15 -15.43 2.24
C LEU A 306 12.73 -16.55 3.11
N ASN A 307 13.87 -17.12 2.73
CA ASN A 307 14.55 -18.28 3.32
C ASN A 307 13.76 -19.62 3.29
N ILE A 308 12.44 -19.57 3.40
CA ILE A 308 11.51 -20.70 3.34
C ILE A 308 10.35 -20.37 2.38
N THR A 309 9.65 -21.40 1.90
CA THR A 309 8.44 -21.24 1.09
C THR A 309 7.18 -21.67 1.86
N PRO A 310 5.98 -21.23 1.45
CA PRO A 310 4.75 -21.87 1.87
C PRO A 310 4.63 -23.30 1.31
N ASP A 311 3.68 -24.06 1.86
CA ASP A 311 3.25 -25.31 1.26
C ASP A 311 2.27 -25.01 0.13
N PHE A 312 2.71 -25.22 -1.11
CA PHE A 312 1.92 -24.97 -2.31
C PHE A 312 0.91 -26.07 -2.62
N SER A 313 0.92 -27.21 -1.91
CA SER A 313 0.06 -28.36 -2.23
C SER A 313 -1.45 -28.05 -2.14
N ASN A 314 -1.83 -27.01 -1.40
CA ASN A 314 -3.22 -26.55 -1.27
C ASN A 314 -3.60 -25.44 -2.27
N MET A 315 -2.76 -25.13 -3.26
CA MET A 315 -3.01 -24.11 -4.29
C MET A 315 -3.18 -24.77 -5.67
N PRO A 316 -4.27 -25.52 -5.91
CA PRO A 316 -4.40 -26.36 -7.11
C PRO A 316 -4.50 -25.56 -8.43
N ASN A 317 -4.82 -24.27 -8.36
CA ASN A 317 -4.94 -23.40 -9.54
C ASN A 317 -3.68 -22.57 -9.81
N LEU A 318 -2.62 -22.75 -9.00
CA LEU A 318 -1.38 -21.99 -9.16
C LEU A 318 -0.74 -22.34 -10.50
N ASN A 319 -0.57 -21.33 -11.36
CA ASN A 319 0.01 -21.45 -12.68
C ASN A 319 1.39 -20.79 -12.78
N THR A 320 1.62 -19.73 -12.01
CA THR A 320 2.85 -18.93 -12.08
C THR A 320 3.40 -18.68 -10.68
N VAL A 321 4.67 -19.02 -10.49
CA VAL A 321 5.41 -18.84 -9.25
C VAL A 321 6.72 -18.12 -9.53
N HIS A 322 6.84 -16.89 -9.04
CA HIS A 322 8.04 -16.08 -9.11
C HIS A 322 8.67 -15.98 -7.71
N LEU A 323 9.84 -16.61 -7.57
CA LEU A 323 10.66 -16.67 -6.35
C LEU A 323 12.15 -16.42 -6.68
N HIS A 324 12.41 -15.64 -7.73
CA HIS A 324 13.75 -15.21 -8.13
C HIS A 324 14.41 -14.42 -6.99
N ASN A 325 15.67 -14.74 -6.70
CA ASN A 325 16.47 -14.05 -5.69
C ASN A 325 15.77 -13.95 -4.32
N THR A 326 15.40 -15.12 -3.76
CA THR A 326 14.67 -15.20 -2.48
C THR A 326 15.41 -15.90 -1.33
N GLU A 327 16.72 -16.10 -1.49
CA GLU A 327 17.61 -16.76 -0.52
C GLU A 327 17.18 -18.20 -0.15
N LEU A 328 16.45 -18.88 -1.04
CA LEU A 328 16.00 -20.25 -0.80
C LEU A 328 17.16 -21.23 -0.86
N SER A 329 17.34 -22.04 0.19
CA SER A 329 18.39 -23.07 0.24
C SER A 329 17.89 -24.48 -0.11
N VAL A 330 16.56 -24.66 -0.13
CA VAL A 330 15.89 -25.95 -0.34
C VAL A 330 14.88 -25.78 -1.47
N PHE A 331 14.89 -26.71 -2.42
CA PHE A 331 13.91 -26.73 -3.50
C PHE A 331 12.48 -26.98 -2.96
N PRO A 332 11.48 -26.19 -3.38
CA PRO A 332 10.08 -26.35 -2.96
C PRO A 332 9.40 -27.53 -3.69
N SER A 333 9.63 -28.75 -3.21
CA SER A 333 9.10 -29.97 -3.85
C SER A 333 7.57 -30.06 -3.90
N THR A 334 6.87 -29.26 -3.09
CA THR A 334 5.40 -29.19 -3.10
C THR A 334 4.83 -28.62 -4.40
N LEU A 335 5.63 -27.87 -5.18
CA LEU A 335 5.24 -27.40 -6.52
C LEU A 335 5.08 -28.54 -7.53
N LEU A 336 5.84 -29.63 -7.38
CA LEU A 336 5.88 -30.73 -8.36
C LEU A 336 4.56 -31.51 -8.47
N GLY A 337 3.65 -31.32 -7.53
CA GLY A 337 2.32 -31.94 -7.51
C GLY A 337 1.21 -31.14 -8.19
N LEU A 338 1.47 -29.92 -8.66
CA LEU A 338 0.44 -29.03 -9.20
C LEU A 338 0.23 -29.24 -10.70
N SER A 339 -1.04 -29.34 -11.12
CA SER A 339 -1.40 -29.65 -12.51
C SER A 339 -1.42 -28.45 -13.44
N GLU A 340 -1.63 -27.25 -12.89
CA GLU A 340 -1.80 -26.02 -13.67
C GLU A 340 -0.53 -25.17 -13.75
N LEU A 341 0.59 -25.60 -13.14
CA LEU A 341 1.85 -24.85 -13.18
C LEU A 341 2.43 -24.80 -14.59
N GLU A 342 2.73 -23.59 -15.04
CA GLU A 342 3.36 -23.31 -16.33
C GLU A 342 4.70 -22.60 -16.17
N ILE A 343 4.86 -21.75 -15.14
CA ILE A 343 6.06 -20.93 -14.92
C ILE A 343 6.49 -21.04 -13.46
N ILE A 344 7.74 -21.43 -13.25
CA ILE A 344 8.39 -21.52 -11.94
C ILE A 344 9.76 -20.89 -12.04
N ASP A 345 9.91 -19.70 -11.49
CA ASP A 345 11.20 -19.02 -11.41
C ASP A 345 11.81 -19.20 -10.01
N LEU A 346 12.89 -20.00 -9.95
CA LEU A 346 13.72 -20.21 -8.76
C LEU A 346 15.16 -19.73 -9.00
N SER A 347 15.40 -18.89 -10.01
CA SER A 347 16.73 -18.39 -10.35
C SER A 347 17.32 -17.50 -9.23
N GLU A 348 18.65 -17.34 -9.23
CA GLU A 348 19.41 -16.54 -8.25
C GLU A 348 19.13 -16.92 -6.77
N ASN A 349 18.92 -18.20 -6.48
CA ASN A 349 18.73 -18.70 -5.11
C ASN A 349 19.99 -19.40 -4.57
N LEU A 350 19.86 -20.02 -3.39
CA LEU A 350 20.93 -20.75 -2.70
C LEU A 350 20.68 -22.26 -2.72
N ILE A 351 19.92 -22.76 -3.69
CA ILE A 351 19.55 -24.17 -3.79
C ILE A 351 20.80 -24.96 -4.16
N THR A 352 21.07 -26.01 -3.38
CA THR A 352 22.26 -26.87 -3.57
C THR A 352 21.90 -28.27 -4.06
N HIS A 353 20.69 -28.76 -3.76
CA HIS A 353 20.29 -30.12 -4.05
C HIS A 353 18.92 -30.15 -4.71
N LEU A 354 18.81 -30.87 -5.83
CA LEU A 354 17.55 -31.11 -6.52
C LEU A 354 16.92 -32.44 -6.08
N PRO A 355 15.62 -32.46 -5.72
CA PRO A 355 14.94 -33.66 -5.26
C PRO A 355 14.80 -34.69 -6.39
N SER A 356 14.65 -35.97 -6.05
CA SER A 356 14.51 -37.01 -7.07
C SER A 356 13.19 -36.95 -7.83
N GLU A 357 12.16 -36.50 -7.14
CA GLU A 357 10.81 -36.28 -7.61
C GLU A 357 10.77 -35.27 -8.77
N LEU A 358 11.73 -34.34 -8.85
CA LEU A 358 11.81 -33.37 -9.97
C LEU A 358 12.00 -34.08 -11.31
N PHE A 359 12.82 -35.13 -11.34
CA PHE A 359 13.14 -35.86 -12.57
C PHE A 359 12.06 -36.90 -12.95
N GLU A 360 11.11 -37.13 -12.05
CA GLU A 360 9.89 -37.92 -12.28
C GLU A 360 8.68 -37.03 -12.57
N ALA A 361 8.82 -35.71 -12.40
CA ALA A 361 7.75 -34.76 -12.59
C ALA A 361 7.33 -34.66 -14.07
N PRO A 362 6.08 -34.28 -14.35
CA PRO A 362 5.63 -34.04 -15.71
C PRO A 362 6.49 -33.00 -16.43
N ALA A 363 6.78 -33.24 -17.71
CA ALA A 363 7.61 -32.36 -18.52
C ALA A 363 7.12 -30.90 -18.62
N TYR A 364 5.81 -30.65 -18.43
CA TYR A 364 5.27 -29.28 -18.41
C TYR A 364 5.78 -28.46 -17.22
N ILE A 365 6.08 -29.10 -16.08
CA ILE A 365 6.66 -28.44 -14.90
C ILE A 365 8.13 -28.12 -15.16
N THR A 366 8.89 -29.10 -15.64
CA THR A 366 10.35 -28.94 -15.85
C THR A 366 10.66 -28.01 -17.02
N SER A 367 9.79 -27.91 -18.02
CA SER A 367 9.96 -26.97 -19.14
C SER A 367 9.77 -25.50 -18.74
N GLY A 368 8.97 -25.25 -17.70
CA GLY A 368 8.69 -23.90 -17.19
C GLY A 368 9.56 -23.52 -15.99
N LEU A 369 10.49 -24.39 -15.59
CA LEU A 369 11.33 -24.23 -14.41
C LEU A 369 12.65 -23.54 -14.75
N ASP A 370 12.92 -22.44 -14.06
CA ASP A 370 14.19 -21.74 -14.10
C ASP A 370 14.97 -21.97 -12.79
N LEU A 371 16.20 -22.48 -12.93
CA LEU A 371 17.13 -22.74 -11.83
C LEU A 371 18.47 -22.00 -12.02
N GLU A 372 18.54 -21.03 -12.93
CA GLU A 372 19.76 -20.27 -13.21
C GLU A 372 20.36 -19.66 -11.92
N ASP A 373 21.69 -19.54 -11.88
CA ASP A 373 22.41 -18.92 -10.77
C ASP A 373 22.14 -19.51 -9.37
N ASN A 374 21.88 -20.82 -9.31
CA ASN A 374 21.89 -21.59 -8.05
C ASN A 374 23.21 -22.36 -7.86
N PRO A 375 23.75 -22.44 -6.63
CA PRO A 375 24.97 -23.20 -6.32
C PRO A 375 24.69 -24.72 -6.22
N LEU A 376 24.19 -25.31 -7.30
CA LEU A 376 23.84 -26.73 -7.39
C LEU A 376 25.07 -27.61 -7.17
N SER A 377 24.88 -28.73 -6.46
CA SER A 377 25.90 -29.74 -6.28
C SER A 377 26.20 -30.47 -7.58
N GLU A 378 27.42 -30.99 -7.71
CA GLU A 378 27.80 -31.85 -8.86
C GLU A 378 26.84 -33.02 -9.07
N ASP A 379 26.38 -33.64 -7.98
CA ASP A 379 25.38 -34.72 -8.04
C ASP A 379 24.06 -34.23 -8.68
N SER A 380 23.64 -33.00 -8.39
CA SER A 380 22.43 -32.43 -9.00
C SER A 380 22.66 -32.09 -10.47
N LEU A 381 23.82 -31.52 -10.80
CA LEU A 381 24.21 -31.19 -12.18
C LEU A 381 24.31 -32.45 -13.06
N GLU A 382 24.88 -33.55 -12.56
CA GLU A 382 24.95 -34.82 -13.28
C GLU A 382 23.55 -35.34 -13.62
N ARG A 383 22.61 -35.28 -12.67
CA ARG A 383 21.22 -35.69 -12.89
C ARG A 383 20.50 -34.78 -13.89
N VAL A 384 20.78 -33.48 -13.88
CA VAL A 384 20.29 -32.54 -14.90
C VAL A 384 20.84 -32.92 -16.28
N ARG A 385 22.12 -33.26 -16.41
CA ARG A 385 22.72 -33.72 -17.69
C ARG A 385 22.05 -35.01 -18.20
N GLU A 386 21.84 -35.98 -17.32
CA GLU A 386 21.14 -37.23 -17.67
C GLU A 386 19.70 -36.98 -18.12
N TYR A 387 18.99 -36.08 -17.44
CA TYR A 387 17.63 -35.71 -17.77
C TYR A 387 17.55 -34.94 -19.09
N PHE A 388 18.45 -33.99 -19.30
CA PHE A 388 18.58 -33.23 -20.55
C PHE A 388 18.82 -34.16 -21.74
N ALA A 389 19.73 -35.14 -21.62
CA ALA A 389 20.00 -36.12 -22.66
C ALA A 389 18.75 -36.93 -23.09
N GLN A 390 17.78 -37.12 -22.17
CA GLN A 390 16.54 -37.87 -22.43
C GLN A 390 15.38 -37.00 -22.91
N THR A 391 15.33 -35.73 -22.47
CA THR A 391 14.13 -34.88 -22.59
C THR A 391 14.34 -33.59 -23.36
N ASP A 392 15.59 -33.17 -23.61
CA ASP A 392 15.98 -31.88 -24.19
C ASP A 392 15.54 -30.66 -23.33
N ILE A 393 15.34 -30.87 -22.02
CA ILE A 393 14.97 -29.84 -21.05
C ILE A 393 16.16 -29.57 -20.13
N ASP A 394 16.67 -28.34 -20.15
CA ASP A 394 17.87 -27.90 -19.41
C ASP A 394 17.54 -27.14 -18.10
N MET A 395 16.27 -26.81 -17.87
CA MET A 395 15.80 -26.01 -16.72
C MET A 395 16.54 -24.67 -16.56
N ASN A 396 16.96 -24.09 -17.70
CA ASN A 396 17.77 -22.86 -17.79
C ASN A 396 19.12 -22.94 -17.03
N ILE A 397 19.68 -24.13 -16.85
CA ILE A 397 21.00 -24.31 -16.24
C ILE A 397 22.09 -24.32 -17.32
N GLN A 398 23.08 -23.45 -17.19
CA GLN A 398 24.26 -23.49 -18.05
C GLN A 398 25.13 -24.71 -17.71
N LEU A 399 25.06 -25.75 -18.54
CA LEU A 399 25.92 -26.93 -18.45
C LEU A 399 27.25 -26.60 -19.15
N GLU A 400 28.31 -26.27 -18.39
CA GLU A 400 29.61 -25.79 -18.91
C GLU A 400 30.36 -26.75 -19.88
N ASP A 401 29.81 -27.92 -20.21
CA ASP A 401 30.43 -28.90 -21.11
C ASP A 401 29.48 -29.37 -22.23
N GLU A 402 29.25 -28.52 -23.24
CA GLU A 402 28.62 -28.95 -24.52
C GLU A 402 29.42 -30.10 -25.18
N ASP A 403 30.73 -30.21 -24.93
CA ASP A 403 31.61 -31.26 -25.49
C ASP A 403 31.51 -32.62 -24.77
N ALA A 404 30.94 -32.70 -23.57
CA ALA A 404 30.82 -33.97 -22.82
C ALA A 404 29.49 -34.70 -23.08
N ILE A 405 28.44 -33.97 -23.48
CA ILE A 405 27.10 -34.52 -23.74
C ILE A 405 27.11 -35.39 -25.01
N GLU A 406 27.96 -35.08 -26.00
CA GLU A 406 28.17 -35.94 -27.18
C GLU A 406 28.78 -37.31 -26.84
N GLN A 407 29.51 -37.47 -25.72
CA GLN A 407 30.12 -38.76 -25.38
C GLN A 407 29.14 -39.76 -24.77
N VAL A 408 28.09 -39.30 -24.09
CA VAL A 408 27.07 -40.20 -23.51
C VAL A 408 26.17 -40.77 -24.61
N VAL A 409 25.75 -39.94 -25.56
CA VAL A 409 24.90 -40.34 -26.70
C VAL A 409 25.60 -41.35 -27.62
N VAL A 410 26.92 -41.27 -27.77
CA VAL A 410 27.68 -42.22 -28.59
C VAL A 410 27.84 -43.57 -27.86
N SER A 411 27.96 -43.58 -26.53
CA SER A 411 28.19 -44.81 -25.76
C SER A 411 26.99 -45.76 -25.70
N GLU A 412 25.75 -45.26 -25.74
CA GLU A 412 24.54 -46.11 -25.78
C GLU A 412 24.20 -46.62 -27.20
N SER A 413 24.87 -46.12 -28.24
CA SER A 413 24.63 -46.54 -29.62
C SER A 413 25.52 -47.71 -30.10
N GLU A 414 26.40 -48.21 -29.24
CA GLU A 414 27.36 -49.29 -29.56
C GLU A 414 27.20 -50.62 -28.77
N GLU A 415 26.10 -50.85 -28.04
CA GLU A 415 25.80 -52.18 -27.43
C GLU A 415 24.72 -53.01 -28.14
#